data_AF-A0A933C084-F1
#
_entry.id   AF-A0A933C084-F1
#
_cell.length_a   1.000
_cell.length_b   1.000
_cell.length_c   1.000
_cell.angle_alpha   90.00
_cell.angle_beta   90.00
_cell.angle_gamma   90.00
#
_symmetry.space_group_name_H-M   'P 1'
#
loop_
_entity.id
_entity.type
_entity.pdbx_description
1 polymer ?
#
loop_
_entity_poly.entity_id
_entity_poly.type
_entity_poly.pdbx_seq_one_letter_code
_entity_poly.pdbx_strand_id
1 'polypeptide(L)'
;MSHVVFRLVPDAADREEVCQDVFLKVHRGLAGFGFQAKLSTWIARIAYHTALGFREKKRLPLAQGFDDDVAHGVPGSDAPAGRATPVEELEA
;
A
#
# COMPACT_ATOMS: atom_id res chain seq x y z
N MET A 1 -1.76 3.21 6.94
CA MET A 1 -1.72 3.75 5.57
C MET A 1 -0.85 4.99 5.50
N SER A 2 -1.18 6.06 6.25
CA SER A 2 -0.41 7.31 6.28
C SER A 2 1.09 7.09 6.48
N HIS A 3 1.50 6.30 7.48
CA HIS A 3 2.93 6.16 7.77
C HIS A 3 3.81 5.59 6.63
N VAL A 4 3.27 4.67 5.81
CA VAL A 4 4.01 4.08 4.68
C VAL A 4 4.12 5.08 3.53
N VAL A 5 2.99 5.70 3.17
CA VAL A 5 2.91 6.69 2.10
C VAL A 5 3.78 7.92 2.43
N PHE A 6 3.77 8.38 3.70
CA PHE A 6 4.54 9.52 4.15
C PHE A 6 6.06 9.30 4.14
N ARG A 7 6.53 8.06 4.25
CA ARG A 7 7.95 7.73 4.12
C ARG A 7 8.42 7.64 2.68
N LEU A 8 7.52 7.30 1.76
CA LEU A 8 7.86 7.05 0.35
C LEU A 8 7.67 8.31 -0.51
N VAL A 9 6.66 9.12 -0.20
CA VAL A 9 6.26 10.28 -1.00
C VAL A 9 6.46 11.55 -0.16
N PRO A 10 7.47 12.38 -0.46
CA PRO A 10 7.77 13.57 0.34
C PRO A 10 6.78 14.71 0.09
N ASP A 11 6.35 14.90 -1.16
CA ASP A 11 5.41 15.95 -1.53
C ASP A 11 4.02 15.70 -0.94
N ALA A 12 3.35 16.77 -0.50
CA ALA A 12 2.07 16.65 0.19
C ALA A 12 0.89 16.39 -0.76
N ALA A 13 0.89 17.00 -1.95
CA ALA A 13 -0.16 16.81 -2.95
C ALA A 13 -0.08 15.39 -3.54
N ASP A 14 1.13 14.92 -3.83
CA ASP A 14 1.37 13.56 -4.30
C ASP A 14 0.96 12.50 -3.27
N ARG A 15 1.14 12.80 -1.97
CA ARG A 15 0.66 11.91 -0.90
C ARG A 15 -0.86 11.78 -0.92
N GLU A 16 -1.57 12.87 -1.16
CA GLU A 16 -3.03 12.86 -1.23
C GLU A 16 -3.52 12.02 -2.42
N GLU A 17 -2.91 12.21 -3.59
CA GLU A 17 -3.20 11.43 -4.79
C GLU A 17 -2.97 9.93 -4.55
N VAL A 18 -1.83 9.55 -3.97
CA VAL A 18 -1.55 8.16 -3.61
C VAL A 18 -2.54 7.61 -2.58
N CYS A 19 -2.93 8.41 -1.58
CA CYS A 19 -3.91 7.97 -0.58
C CYS A 19 -5.28 7.66 -1.22
N GLN A 20 -5.73 8.51 -2.15
CA GLN A 20 -6.99 8.30 -2.86
C GLN A 20 -6.95 7.01 -3.69
N ASP A 21 -5.86 6.81 -4.44
CA ASP A 21 -5.70 5.65 -5.30
C ASP A 21 -5.64 4.33 -4.49
N VAL A 22 -4.97 4.35 -3.35
CA VAL A 22 -4.95 3.22 -2.40
C VAL A 22 -6.34 2.96 -1.83
N PHE A 23 -7.10 4.00 -1.45
CA PHE A 23 -8.46 3.83 -0.93
C PHE A 23 -9.37 3.14 -1.95
N LEU A 24 -9.32 3.56 -3.21
CA LEU A 24 -10.12 2.95 -4.28
C LEU A 24 -9.74 1.48 -4.52
N LYS A 25 -8.44 1.16 -4.55
CA LYS A 25 -7.94 -0.23 -4.67
C LYS A 25 -8.38 -1.10 -3.50
N VAL A 26 -8.31 -0.57 -2.28
CA VAL A 26 -8.77 -1.24 -1.06
C VAL A 26 -10.28 -1.51 -1.13
N HIS A 27 -11.08 -0.50 -1.47
CA HIS A 27 -12.53 -0.63 -1.56
C HIS A 27 -12.95 -1.68 -2.60
N ARG A 28 -12.35 -1.65 -3.79
CA ARG A 28 -12.61 -2.62 -4.87
C ARG A 28 -12.13 -4.03 -4.52
N GLY A 29 -10.98 -4.15 -3.85
CA GLY A 29 -10.38 -5.43 -3.47
C GLY A 29 -10.94 -6.05 -2.19
N LEU A 30 -11.74 -5.31 -1.41
CA LEU A 30 -12.19 -5.74 -0.09
C LEU A 30 -13.06 -7.00 -0.15
N ALA A 31 -13.90 -7.13 -1.19
CA ALA A 31 -14.76 -8.31 -1.37
C ALA A 31 -13.95 -9.60 -1.58
N GLY A 32 -12.72 -9.50 -2.11
CA GLY A 32 -11.80 -10.63 -2.32
C GLY A 32 -10.77 -10.80 -1.21
N PHE A 33 -10.87 -10.05 -0.12
CA PHE A 33 -9.89 -10.14 0.96
C PHE A 33 -10.05 -11.47 1.74
N GLY A 34 -9.13 -12.41 1.51
CA GLY A 34 -9.20 -13.77 2.07
C GLY A 34 -8.87 -13.94 3.56
N PHE A 35 -8.82 -12.85 4.34
CA PHE A 35 -8.62 -12.84 5.81
C PHE A 35 -7.39 -13.61 6.35
N GLN A 36 -6.40 -13.91 5.51
CA GLN A 36 -5.16 -14.61 5.93
C GLN A 36 -4.16 -13.71 6.66
N ALA A 37 -4.45 -12.42 6.80
CA ALA A 37 -3.62 -11.45 7.50
C ALA A 37 -4.51 -10.38 8.14
N LYS A 38 -3.94 -9.51 8.99
CA LYS A 38 -4.64 -8.31 9.45
C LYS A 38 -4.97 -7.41 8.26
N LEU A 39 -6.17 -6.84 8.24
CA LEU A 39 -6.60 -5.89 7.22
C LEU A 39 -5.60 -4.73 7.07
N SER A 40 -5.07 -4.23 8.18
CA SER A 40 -4.05 -3.17 8.18
C SER A 40 -2.77 -3.56 7.45
N THR A 41 -2.33 -4.82 7.56
CA THR A 41 -1.18 -5.36 6.84
C THR A 41 -1.45 -5.44 5.33
N TRP A 42 -2.64 -5.90 4.94
CA TRP A 42 -3.05 -5.96 3.54
C TRP A 42 -3.13 -4.57 2.91
N ILE A 43 -3.74 -3.61 3.61
CA ILE A 43 -3.79 -2.20 3.18
C ILE A 43 -2.37 -1.61 3.08
N ALA A 44 -1.48 -1.91 4.03
CA ALA A 44 -0.10 -1.42 3.99
C ALA A 44 0.68 -1.92 2.76
N ARG A 45 0.42 -3.16 2.31
CA ARG A 45 1.00 -3.72 1.09
C ARG A 45 0.51 -2.97 -0.16
N ILE A 46 -0.81 -2.76 -0.29
CA ILE A 46 -1.39 -1.98 -1.39
C ILE A 46 -0.80 -0.56 -1.41
N ALA A 47 -0.70 0.07 -0.24
CA ALA A 47 -0.12 1.41 -0.10
C ALA A 47 1.35 1.47 -0.54
N TYR A 48 2.15 0.47 -0.17
CA TYR A 48 3.56 0.38 -0.55
C TYR A 48 3.72 0.28 -2.07
N HIS A 49 3.03 -0.68 -2.72
CA HIS A 49 3.14 -0.86 -4.17
C HIS A 49 2.61 0.35 -4.94
N THR A 50 1.51 0.96 -4.48
CA THR A 50 0.95 2.15 -5.12
C THR A 50 1.91 3.34 -5.01
N ALA A 51 2.50 3.58 -3.84
CA ALA A 51 3.48 4.64 -3.66
C ALA A 51 4.76 4.40 -4.48
N LEU A 52 5.22 3.15 -4.60
CA LEU A 52 6.38 2.81 -5.41
C LEU A 52 6.12 3.06 -6.90
N GLY A 53 5.01 2.54 -7.43
CA GLY A 53 4.61 2.76 -8.82
C GLY A 53 4.38 4.23 -9.15
N PHE A 54 3.81 5.01 -8.21
CA PHE A 54 3.66 6.45 -8.37
C PHE A 54 5.02 7.16 -8.52
N ARG A 55 6.01 6.80 -7.68
CA ARG A 55 7.37 7.37 -7.79
C ARG A 55 8.07 7.00 -9.09
N GLU A 56 7.90 5.76 -9.55
CA GLU A 56 8.44 5.31 -10.84
C GLU A 56 7.81 6.09 -12.00
N LYS A 57 6.48 6.21 -12.02
CA LYS A 57 5.74 6.98 -13.04
C LYS A 57 6.16 8.45 -13.09
N LYS A 58 6.42 9.11 -11.95
CA LYS A 58 6.94 10.48 -11.92
C LYS A 58 8.40 10.61 -12.37
N ARG A 59 9.19 9.54 -12.30
CA ARG A 59 10.59 9.53 -12.75
C ARG A 59 10.72 9.28 -14.26
N LEU A 60 9.75 8.61 -14.87
CA LEU A 60 9.69 8.48 -16.33
C LEU A 60 9.04 9.75 -16.94
N PRO A 61 9.63 10.36 -17.98
CA PRO A 61 8.97 11.44 -18.71
C PRO A 61 7.76 10.87 -19.46
N LEU A 62 6.57 11.03 -18.87
CA LEU A 62 5.23 10.94 -19.45
C LEU A 62 5.08 9.94 -20.61
N ALA A 63 4.92 8.67 -20.27
CA ALA A 63 4.23 7.73 -21.14
C ALA A 63 3.39 6.76 -20.28
N GLN A 64 2.08 6.78 -20.55
CA GLN A 64 1.07 5.75 -20.25
C GLN A 64 0.54 5.78 -18.80
N GLY A 65 -0.76 6.01 -18.62
CA GLY A 65 -1.84 5.10 -19.01
C GLY A 65 -2.31 4.42 -17.72
N PHE A 66 -3.58 4.57 -17.35
CA PHE A 66 -4.14 3.83 -16.22
C PHE A 66 -4.24 2.37 -16.63
N ASP A 67 -3.16 1.61 -16.42
CA ASP A 67 -3.18 0.16 -16.61
C ASP A 67 -4.04 -0.45 -15.50
N ASP A 68 -5.31 -0.64 -15.84
CA ASP A 68 -6.23 -1.60 -15.23
C ASP A 68 -5.73 -3.03 -15.51
N ASP A 69 -4.58 -3.38 -14.94
CA ASP A 69 -4.16 -4.77 -14.80
C ASP A 69 -4.38 -5.17 -13.35
N VAL A 70 -5.63 -5.55 -13.07
CA VAL A 70 -5.98 -6.41 -11.94
C VAL A 70 -5.32 -7.76 -12.21
N ALA A 71 -4.02 -7.83 -11.92
CA ALA A 71 -3.24 -9.03 -12.00
C ALA A 71 -3.86 -10.09 -11.09
N HIS A 72 -4.52 -11.03 -11.77
CA HIS A 72 -4.87 -12.34 -11.25
C HIS A 72 -3.72 -12.93 -10.45
N GLY A 73 -4.03 -13.33 -9.21
CA GLY A 73 -3.26 -14.30 -8.43
C GLY A 73 -1.89 -13.82 -7.97
N VAL A 74 -1.73 -13.65 -6.66
CA VAL A 74 -0.40 -13.86 -6.04
C VAL A 74 -0.39 -15.26 -5.43
N PRO A 75 0.01 -16.32 -6.17
CA PRO A 75 0.41 -17.58 -5.57
C PRO A 75 1.84 -17.44 -5.05
N GLY A 76 2.06 -17.78 -3.78
CA GLY A 76 3.38 -17.69 -3.15
C GLY A 76 3.29 -17.37 -1.67
N SER A 77 2.56 -18.20 -0.93
CA SER A 77 2.82 -18.40 0.48
C SER A 77 4.21 -19.01 0.59
N ASP A 78 5.21 -18.25 1.05
CA ASP A 78 6.24 -18.84 1.89
C ASP A 78 7.02 -17.85 2.76
N ALA A 79 7.13 -18.24 4.03
CA ALA A 79 8.18 -17.92 5.01
C ALA A 79 8.11 -16.59 5.83
N PRO A 80 8.80 -16.49 6.99
CA PRO A 80 8.13 -16.49 8.30
C PRO A 80 8.56 -15.32 9.23
N ALA A 81 7.96 -15.31 10.43
CA ALA A 81 8.46 -14.74 11.70
C ALA A 81 8.67 -13.21 11.84
N GLY A 82 7.88 -12.64 12.76
CA GLY A 82 8.46 -11.97 13.92
C GLY A 82 9.05 -10.57 13.74
N ARG A 83 8.25 -9.53 14.01
CA ARG A 83 8.69 -8.46 14.91
C ARG A 83 7.49 -7.83 15.61
N ALA A 84 7.39 -8.09 16.91
CA ALA A 84 6.55 -7.34 17.81
C ALA A 84 6.96 -5.86 17.78
N THR A 85 5.97 -4.97 17.76
CA THR A 85 6.15 -3.61 18.28
C THR A 85 5.21 -3.52 19.47
N PRO A 86 5.72 -3.50 20.72
CA PRO A 86 4.93 -3.08 21.86
C PRO A 86 4.65 -1.59 21.67
N VAL A 87 3.38 -1.23 21.62
CA VAL A 87 2.92 0.15 21.80
C VAL A 87 2.22 0.19 23.15
N GLU A 88 2.49 1.24 23.92
CA GLU A 88 1.96 1.57 25.27
C GLU A 88 2.81 1.15 26.49
N GLU A 89 3.82 1.97 26.80
CA GLU A 89 4.06 2.39 28.19
C GLU A 89 4.67 3.81 28.16
N LEU A 90 3.85 4.83 28.42
CA LEU A 90 4.28 6.04 29.14
C LEU A 90 3.04 6.84 29.61
N GLU A 91 2.35 6.30 30.61
CA GLU A 91 1.74 7.14 31.66
C GLU A 91 2.60 7.00 32.91
N ALA A 92 3.36 8.06 33.23
CA ALA A 92 3.72 8.52 34.58
C ALA A 92 4.63 9.76 34.46
#